data_AF-A0A356VUV6-F1
#
_entry.id   AF-A0A356VUV6-F1
#
_cell.length_a   1.000
_cell.length_b   1.000
_cell.length_c   1.000
_cell.angle_alpha   90.00
_cell.angle_beta   90.00
_cell.angle_gamma   90.00
#
_symmetry.space_group_name_H-M   'P 1'
#
loop_
_entity.id
_entity.type
_entity.pdbx_description
1 polymer ?
#
loop_
_entity_poly.entity_id
_entity_poly.type
_entity_poly.pdbx_seq_one_letter_code
_entity_poly.pdbx_strand_id
1 'polypeptide(L)'
;AGEVKNPYDMDRISASMIERIEVVKGPMSALYGADAVGGVINIVTKQPEDGFRADVAVLGGANADGDGANKQLSANVRGGVGKFRGSFYASTTD
;
A
#
# COMPACT_ATOMS: atom_id res chain seq x y z
N ALA A 1 -20.10 13.29 8.38
CA ALA A 1 -19.36 13.26 7.11
C ALA A 1 -18.23 12.24 7.24
N GLY A 2 -18.16 11.28 6.32
CA GLY A 2 -17.09 10.27 6.27
C GLY A 2 -17.56 8.83 6.40
N GLU A 3 -18.60 8.43 5.66
CA GLU A 3 -18.89 7.00 5.46
C GLU A 3 -17.97 6.50 4.33
N VAL A 4 -17.03 5.61 4.66
CA VAL A 4 -16.13 5.00 3.67
C VAL A 4 -16.93 3.92 2.96
N LYS A 5 -17.30 4.19 1.69
CA LYS A 5 -18.24 3.40 0.88
C LYS A 5 -17.77 1.98 0.53
N ASN A 6 -16.61 1.52 0.99
CA ASN A 6 -16.17 0.14 0.78
C ASN A 6 -15.05 -0.25 1.77
N PRO A 7 -15.22 -1.28 2.62
CA PRO A 7 -14.19 -1.71 3.58
C PRO A 7 -12.96 -2.35 2.92
N TYR A 8 -12.95 -2.54 1.59
CA TYR A 8 -11.90 -3.22 0.82
C TYR A 8 -11.24 -2.33 -0.24
N ASP A 9 -11.31 -1.02 -0.08
CA ASP A 9 -10.66 -0.07 -1.01
C ASP A 9 -9.12 -0.12 -0.86
N MET A 10 -8.51 -1.08 -1.57
CA MET A 10 -7.06 -1.28 -1.63
C MET A 10 -6.35 -0.24 -2.53
N ASP A 11 -7.11 0.54 -3.30
CA ASP A 11 -6.56 1.56 -4.19
C ASP A 11 -5.92 2.72 -3.41
N ARG A 12 -6.29 2.86 -2.13
CA ARG A 12 -5.69 3.82 -1.20
C ARG A 12 -4.25 3.46 -0.81
N ILE A 13 -3.83 2.21 -1.04
CA ILE A 13 -2.47 1.74 -0.77
C ILE A 13 -1.77 1.44 -2.11
N SER A 14 -1.17 2.47 -2.70
CA SER A 14 -0.37 2.31 -3.92
C SER A 14 0.79 1.34 -3.71
N ALA A 15 1.04 0.43 -4.65
CA ALA A 15 2.17 -0.50 -4.57
C ALA A 15 3.53 0.21 -4.38
N SER A 16 3.66 1.46 -4.85
CA SER A 16 4.87 2.27 -4.69
C SER A 16 5.22 2.60 -3.22
N MET A 17 4.23 2.60 -2.32
CA MET A 17 4.42 2.91 -0.91
C MET A 17 4.77 1.68 -0.08
N ILE A 18 4.57 0.48 -0.63
CA ILE A 18 4.81 -0.79 0.06
C ILE A 18 6.33 -1.00 0.15
N GLU A 19 6.78 -1.33 1.36
CA GLU A 19 8.14 -1.79 1.60
C GLU A 19 8.21 -3.31 1.45
N ARG A 20 7.26 -4.02 2.06
CA ARG A 20 7.12 -5.48 1.94
C ARG A 20 5.71 -5.94 2.28
N ILE A 21 5.39 -7.16 1.87
CA ILE A 21 4.16 -7.87 2.20
C ILE A 21 4.53 -9.13 2.96
N GLU A 22 3.92 -9.33 4.12
CA GLU A 22 4.10 -10.50 4.96
C GLU A 22 2.82 -11.34 4.92
N VAL A 23 2.95 -12.64 4.61
CA VAL A 23 1.81 -13.55 4.51
C VAL A 23 1.94 -14.63 5.56
N VAL A 24 1.03 -14.62 6.53
CA VAL A 24 0.91 -15.68 7.53
C VAL A 24 -0.24 -16.58 7.14
N LYS A 25 0.05 -17.85 6.89
CA LYS A 25 -0.95 -18.84 6.45
C LYS A 25 -1.51 -19.59 7.66
N GLY A 26 -2.82 -19.87 7.62
CA GLY A 26 -3.50 -20.62 8.68
C GLY A 26 -4.19 -19.72 9.72
N PRO A 27 -4.91 -20.31 10.68
CA PRO A 27 -5.80 -19.57 11.57
C PRO A 27 -5.00 -18.70 12.55
N MET A 28 -5.24 -17.39 12.48
CA MET A 28 -4.58 -16.36 13.32
C MET A 28 -5.58 -15.61 14.20
N SER A 29 -6.75 -16.21 14.46
CA SER A 29 -7.88 -15.55 15.10
C SER A 29 -7.62 -15.07 16.54
N ALA A 30 -6.66 -15.67 17.24
CA ALA A 30 -6.25 -15.22 18.57
C ALA A 30 -5.54 -13.86 18.57
N LEU A 31 -4.85 -13.50 17.48
CA LEU A 31 -4.08 -12.25 17.35
C LEU A 31 -4.79 -11.20 16.49
N TYR A 32 -5.57 -11.63 15.49
CA TYR A 32 -6.18 -10.73 14.50
C TYR A 32 -7.72 -10.79 14.45
N GLY A 33 -8.35 -11.60 15.31
CA GLY A 33 -9.81 -11.68 15.41
C GLY A 33 -10.47 -12.73 14.52
N ALA A 34 -11.79 -12.84 14.63
CA ALA A 34 -12.56 -13.94 14.03
C ALA A 34 -12.42 -14.05 12.49
N ASP A 35 -12.08 -12.96 11.80
CA ASP A 35 -11.95 -12.91 10.35
C ASP A 35 -10.64 -13.53 9.82
N ALA A 36 -9.67 -13.85 10.70
CA ALA A 36 -8.37 -14.40 10.33
C ALA A 36 -8.33 -15.94 10.24
N VAL A 37 -9.37 -16.57 9.69
CA VAL A 37 -9.50 -18.05 9.61
C VAL A 37 -8.54 -18.66 8.59
N GLY A 38 -8.38 -18.02 7.43
CA GLY A 38 -7.51 -18.51 6.34
C GLY A 38 -6.05 -18.07 6.45
N GLY A 39 -5.78 -17.01 7.19
CA GLY A 39 -4.47 -16.35 7.25
C GLY A 39 -4.60 -14.84 7.36
N VAL A 40 -3.45 -14.17 7.40
CA VAL A 40 -3.34 -12.71 7.47
C VAL A 40 -2.33 -12.23 6.45
N ILE A 41 -2.70 -11.20 5.71
CA ILE A 41 -1.78 -10.43 4.85
C ILE A 41 -1.49 -9.11 5.56
N ASN A 42 -0.23 -8.91 5.93
CA ASN A 42 0.24 -7.68 6.53
C ASN A 42 1.01 -6.87 5.49
N ILE A 43 0.58 -5.63 5.25
CA ILE A 43 1.20 -4.71 4.30
C ILE A 43 2.03 -3.71 5.10
N VAL A 44 3.35 -3.76 4.95
CA VAL A 44 4.26 -2.84 5.63
C VAL A 44 4.67 -1.73 4.67
N THR A 45 4.41 -0.48 5.06
CA THR A 45 4.68 0.71 4.25
C THR A 45 6.02 1.34 4.60
N LYS A 46 6.64 1.97 3.60
CA LYS A 46 7.93 2.65 3.75
C LYS A 46 7.83 3.77 4.78
N GLN A 47 8.70 3.73 5.78
CA GLN A 47 8.71 4.75 6.83
C GLN A 47 9.50 6.00 6.41
N PRO A 48 9.11 7.19 6.91
CA PRO A 48 9.94 8.39 6.83
C PRO A 48 11.13 8.28 7.79
N GLU A 49 12.31 8.61 7.28
CA GLU A 49 13.57 8.67 8.02
C GLU A 49 14.11 10.10 8.02
N ASP A 50 15.18 10.34 8.76
CA ASP A 50 15.84 11.64 8.73
C ASP A 50 16.42 11.94 7.34
N GLY A 51 16.31 13.20 6.92
CA GLY A 51 16.63 13.62 5.56
C GLY A 51 15.42 13.54 4.63
N PHE A 52 15.63 13.92 3.37
CA PHE A 52 14.58 13.99 2.35
C PHE A 52 14.74 12.86 1.33
N ARG A 53 13.64 12.17 1.01
CA ARG A 53 13.55 11.19 -0.06
C ARG A 53 12.32 11.42 -0.92
N ALA A 54 12.48 11.26 -2.22
CA ALA A 54 11.40 11.32 -3.20
C ALA A 54 11.56 10.17 -4.20
N ASP A 55 10.45 9.52 -4.51
CA ASP A 55 10.38 8.36 -5.39
C ASP A 55 9.24 8.55 -6.40
N VAL A 56 9.51 8.30 -7.68
CA VAL A 56 8.50 8.25 -8.74
C VAL A 56 8.52 6.87 -9.36
N ALA A 57 7.35 6.26 -9.54
CA ALA A 57 7.22 4.95 -10.16
C ALA A 57 6.08 4.93 -11.18
N VAL A 58 6.35 4.23 -12.28
CA VAL A 58 5.38 3.92 -13.34
C VAL A 58 5.25 2.40 -13.41
N LEU A 59 4.02 1.91 -13.32
CA LEU A 59 3.69 0.49 -13.45
C LEU A 59 2.76 0.31 -14.64
N GLY A 60 2.91 -0.78 -15.37
CA GLY A 60 2.01 -1.16 -16.45
C GLY A 60 1.93 -2.67 -16.55
N GLY A 61 0.72 -3.20 -16.73
CA GLY A 61 0.48 -4.64 -16.82
C GLY A 61 -0.79 -4.95 -17.58
N ALA A 62 -0.92 -6.17 -18.06
CA ALA A 62 -2.15 -6.68 -18.67
C ALA A 62 -2.30 -8.17 -18.32
N ASN A 63 -3.55 -8.64 -18.30
CA ASN A 63 -3.83 -10.07 -18.19
C ASN A 63 -3.45 -10.79 -19.51
N ALA A 64 -3.37 -12.12 -19.45
CA ALA A 64 -3.04 -12.95 -20.62
C ALA A 64 -4.00 -12.73 -21.80
N ASP A 65 -5.25 -12.37 -21.50
CA ASP A 65 -6.31 -12.11 -22.49
C ASP A 65 -6.28 -10.66 -23.03
N GLY A 66 -5.43 -9.79 -22.48
CA GLY A 66 -5.19 -8.41 -22.96
C GLY A 66 -6.26 -7.38 -22.60
N ASP A 67 -7.33 -7.78 -21.91
CA ASP A 67 -8.47 -6.93 -21.52
C ASP A 67 -8.25 -6.17 -20.21
N GLY A 68 -7.42 -6.71 -19.31
CA GLY A 68 -7.08 -6.09 -18.02
C GLY A 68 -5.86 -5.19 -18.07
N ALA A 69 -5.67 -4.43 -19.15
CA ALA A 69 -4.57 -3.48 -19.22
C ALA A 69 -4.72 -2.40 -18.13
N ASN A 70 -3.67 -2.18 -17.37
CA ASN A 70 -3.61 -1.19 -16.29
C ASN A 70 -2.32 -0.39 -16.40
N LYS A 71 -2.40 0.91 -16.13
CA LYS A 71 -1.22 1.77 -15.97
C LYS A 71 -1.34 2.58 -14.71
N GLN A 72 -0.27 2.63 -13.92
CA GLN A 72 -0.23 3.38 -12.68
C GLN A 72 0.97 4.32 -12.66
N LEU A 73 0.73 5.59 -12.37
CA LEU A 73 1.76 6.57 -12.05
C LEU A 73 1.67 6.93 -10.58
N SER A 74 2.81 6.96 -9.90
CA SER A 74 2.87 7.28 -8.47
C SER A 74 4.06 8.15 -8.12
N ALA A 75 3.85 9.05 -7.18
CA ALA A 75 4.85 9.93 -6.60
C ALA A 75 4.77 9.85 -5.08
N ASN A 76 5.92 9.67 -4.43
CA ASN A 76 6.03 9.51 -2.99
C ASN A 76 7.12 10.44 -2.49
N VAL A 77 6.84 11.17 -1.40
CA VAL A 77 7.79 12.05 -0.73
C VAL A 77 7.78 11.70 0.74
N ARG A 78 8.97 11.47 1.31
CA ARG A 78 9.13 11.02 2.70
C ARG A 78 10.36 11.69 3.30
N GLY A 79 10.27 12.04 4.57
CA GLY A 79 11.43 12.59 5.26
C GLY A 79 11.15 13.08 6.66
N GLY A 80 12.21 13.52 7.31
CA GLY A 80 12.16 13.97 8.69
C GLY A 80 13.36 14.78 9.12
N VAL A 81 13.15 15.56 10.17
CA VAL A 81 14.20 16.32 10.87
C VAL A 81 13.97 16.18 12.37
N GLY A 82 14.90 15.51 13.04
CA GLY A 82 14.81 15.25 14.47
C GLY A 82 13.56 14.44 14.83
N LYS A 83 12.67 15.02 15.64
CA LYS A 83 11.44 14.34 16.09
C LYS A 83 10.29 14.42 15.09
N PHE A 84 10.39 15.24 14.06
CA PHE A 84 9.33 15.42 13.07
C PHE A 84 9.59 14.55 11.85
N ARG A 85 8.64 13.68 11.53
CA ARG A 85 8.70 12.77 10.38
C ARG A 85 7.36 12.72 9.68
N GLY A 86 7.37 12.69 8.35
CA GLY A 86 6.16 12.69 7.56
C GLY A 86 6.36 12.07 6.18
N SER A 87 5.27 11.60 5.60
CA SER A 87 5.23 11.11 4.23
C SER A 87 3.97 11.59 3.53
N PHE A 88 4.08 11.82 2.22
CA PHE A 88 3.00 12.17 1.32
C PHE A 88 3.09 11.26 0.09
N TYR A 89 1.93 10.84 -0.40
CA TYR A 89 1.81 9.94 -1.53
C TYR A 89 0.68 10.41 -2.44
N ALA A 90 0.91 10.30 -3.74
CA ALA A 90 -0.07 10.54 -4.78
C ALA A 90 0.08 9.45 -5.85
N SER A 91 -1.03 8.87 -6.27
CA SER A 91 -1.04 7.89 -7.36
C SER A 91 -2.30 8.05 -8.20
N THR A 92 -2.16 7.78 -9.48
CA THR A 92 -3.25 7.72 -10.45
C THR A 92 -3.11 6.43 -11.24
N THR A 93 -4.22 5.77 -11.47
CA THR A 93 -4.31 4.49 -12.16
C THR A 93 -5.33 4.63 -13.27
N ASP A 94 -4.93 4.29 -14.50
CA ASP A 94 -5.74 4.22 -15.71
C ASP A 94 -6.11 2.76 -16.03
#